data_AF-A0A7S2F174-F1
#
_entry.id   AF-A0A7S2F174-F1
#
_cell.length_a   1.000
_cell.length_b   1.000
_cell.length_c   1.000
_cell.angle_alpha   90.00
_cell.angle_beta   90.00
_cell.angle_gamma   90.00
#
_symmetry.space_group_name_H-M   'P 1'
#
loop_
_entity.id
_entity.type
_entity.pdbx_description
1 polymer ?
#
loop_
_entity_poly.entity_id
_entity_poly.type
_entity_poly.pdbx_seq_one_letter_code
_entity_poly.pdbx_strand_id
1 'polypeptide(L)'
;VYKVPGEEIARNKLRAAEVWMDDYKALVQYATAPLPPSLPLGDVEPRRRLRDKLKCKDFAWYLKTVTPTMYVPHLSKDAKGGALRSEAKSACIDSLGGT
;
A
#
# COMPACT_ATOMS: atom_id res chain seq x y z
N VAL A 1 -19.52 1.45 18.74
CA VAL A 1 -18.40 1.01 17.87
C VAL A 1 -17.70 2.26 17.35
N TYR A 2 -16.41 2.43 17.62
CA TYR A 2 -15.64 3.57 17.10
C TYR A 2 -15.47 3.42 15.58
N LYS A 3 -15.89 4.43 14.81
CA LYS A 3 -15.69 4.46 13.36
C LYS A 3 -14.39 5.18 13.06
N VAL A 4 -13.44 4.46 12.46
CA VAL A 4 -12.17 5.03 11.99
C VAL A 4 -12.39 5.62 10.60
N PRO A 5 -12.03 6.89 10.34
CA PRO A 5 -12.10 7.47 9.00
C PRO A 5 -11.26 6.68 7.98
N GLY A 6 -11.70 6.65 6.72
CA GLY A 6 -11.03 5.89 5.67
C GLY A 6 -9.61 6.39 5.39
N GLU A 7 -9.42 7.69 5.39
CA GLU A 7 -8.12 8.36 5.24
C GLU A 7 -7.14 8.00 6.37
N GLU A 8 -7.63 7.76 7.59
CA GLU A 8 -6.81 7.31 8.71
C GLU A 8 -6.35 5.87 8.53
N ILE A 9 -7.22 5.00 8.01
CA ILE A 9 -6.87 3.63 7.64
C ILE A 9 -5.80 3.65 6.54
N ALA A 10 -5.98 4.46 5.51
CA ALA A 10 -5.01 4.63 4.43
C ALA A 10 -3.66 5.13 4.95
N ARG A 11 -3.65 6.14 5.81
CA ARG A 11 -2.43 6.69 6.43
C ARG A 11 -1.69 5.60 7.21
N ASN A 12 -2.39 4.82 8.01
CA ASN A 12 -1.77 3.77 8.82
C ASN A 12 -1.19 2.64 7.97
N LYS A 13 -1.85 2.23 6.88
CA LYS A 13 -1.31 1.28 5.91
C LYS A 13 -0.01 1.80 5.28
N LEU A 14 -0.01 3.06 4.84
CA LEU A 14 1.17 3.69 4.24
C LEU A 14 2.32 3.82 5.24
N ARG A 15 2.06 4.15 6.51
CA ARG A 15 3.08 4.20 7.57
C ARG A 15 3.71 2.84 7.83
N ALA A 16 2.90 1.77 7.84
CA ALA A 16 3.41 0.41 7.98
C ALA A 16 4.28 0.03 6.77
N ALA A 17 3.82 0.31 5.56
CA ALA A 17 4.58 0.04 4.34
C ALA A 17 5.92 0.80 4.32
N GLU A 18 5.90 2.10 4.67
CA GLU A 18 7.07 2.96 4.67
C GLU A 18 8.18 2.41 5.59
N VAL A 19 7.81 1.86 6.75
CA VAL A 19 8.77 1.34 7.74
C VAL A 19 9.22 -0.08 7.43
N TRP A 20 8.32 -0.96 6.98
CA TRP A 20 8.55 -2.41 6.99
C TRP A 20 8.66 -3.06 5.62
N MET A 21 8.16 -2.45 4.55
CA MET A 21 8.01 -3.12 3.25
C MET A 21 9.11 -2.79 2.23
N ASP A 22 10.14 -2.04 2.61
CA ASP A 22 11.27 -1.70 1.74
C ASP A 22 10.79 -1.21 0.36
N ASP A 23 11.31 -1.74 -0.75
CA ASP A 23 10.90 -1.36 -2.10
C ASP A 23 9.46 -1.79 -2.45
N TYR A 24 8.92 -2.81 -1.76
CA TYR A 24 7.55 -3.29 -1.97
C TYR A 24 6.49 -2.28 -1.50
N LYS A 25 6.89 -1.23 -0.76
CA LYS A 25 5.98 -0.13 -0.39
C LYS A 25 5.37 0.55 -1.62
N ALA A 26 6.04 0.53 -2.77
CA ALA A 26 5.51 1.06 -4.03
C ALA A 26 4.18 0.40 -4.43
N LEU A 27 4.02 -0.91 -4.15
CA LEU A 27 2.76 -1.63 -4.39
C LEU A 27 1.62 -1.09 -3.52
N VAL A 28 1.93 -0.82 -2.25
CA VAL A 28 0.94 -0.28 -1.31
C VAL A 28 0.59 1.16 -1.67
N GLN A 29 1.58 1.97 -2.07
CA GLN A 29 1.35 3.34 -2.55
C GLN A 29 0.47 3.37 -3.79
N TYR A 30 0.66 2.43 -4.71
CA TYR A 30 -0.19 2.30 -5.91
C TYR A 30 -1.61 1.85 -5.58
N ALA A 31 -1.76 0.90 -4.64
CA ALA A 31 -3.07 0.31 -4.29
C ALA A 31 -3.87 1.11 -3.26
N THR A 32 -3.25 2.09 -2.59
CA THR A 32 -3.89 2.89 -1.52
C THR A 32 -4.30 4.26 -2.04
N ALA A 33 -5.48 4.72 -1.66
CA ALA A 33 -5.93 6.08 -1.98
C ALA A 33 -4.90 7.13 -1.50
N PRO A 34 -4.63 8.17 -2.30
CA PRO A 34 -3.70 9.22 -1.91
C PRO A 34 -4.23 9.95 -0.66
N LEU A 35 -3.31 10.32 0.22
CA LEU A 35 -3.66 11.08 1.42
C LEU A 35 -4.04 12.53 1.05
N PRO A 36 -5.06 13.11 1.68
CA PRO A 36 -5.37 14.51 1.49
C PRO A 36 -4.23 15.38 2.05
N PRO A 37 -4.00 16.59 1.51
CA PRO A 37 -2.95 17.49 2.00
C PRO A 37 -3.06 17.83 3.49
N SER A 38 -4.28 17.84 4.04
CA SER A 38 -4.56 18.06 5.46
C SER A 38 -4.10 16.92 6.36
N LEU A 39 -3.81 15.75 5.81
CA LEU A 39 -3.43 14.54 6.55
C LEU A 39 -2.13 13.94 5.98
N PRO A 40 -0.96 14.56 6.26
CA PRO A 40 0.31 14.02 5.81
C PRO A 40 0.59 12.65 6.46
N LEU A 41 1.52 11.89 5.86
CA LEU A 41 1.96 10.59 6.39
C LEU A 41 2.44 10.67 7.85
N GLY A 42 3.02 11.81 8.22
CA GLY A 42 3.62 12.07 9.53
C GLY A 42 4.98 11.39 9.71
N ASP A 43 5.67 11.71 10.81
CA ASP A 43 7.00 11.18 11.11
C ASP A 43 6.97 9.66 11.37
N VAL A 44 7.86 8.92 10.71
CA VAL A 44 8.06 7.47 10.87
C VAL A 44 9.48 7.12 11.31
N GLU A 45 10.37 8.11 11.49
CA GLU A 45 11.76 7.92 11.87
C GLU A 45 11.92 7.15 13.20
N PRO A 46 11.11 7.38 14.25
CA PRO A 46 11.20 6.57 15.47
C PRO A 46 11.00 5.07 15.21
N ARG A 47 10.19 4.70 14.20
CA ARG A 47 9.93 3.30 13.85
C ARG A 47 11.01 2.73 12.95
N ARG A 48 11.61 3.52 12.06
CA ARG A 48 12.82 3.15 11.32
C ARG A 48 13.98 2.85 12.27
N ARG A 49 14.29 3.79 13.17
CA ARG A 49 15.34 3.61 14.19
C ARG A 49 15.11 2.38 15.07
N LEU A 50 13.86 2.06 15.40
CA LEU A 50 13.53 0.84 16.14
C LEU A 50 13.85 -0.41 15.33
N ARG A 51 13.45 -0.45 14.05
CA ARG A 51 13.75 -1.56 13.13
C ARG A 51 15.26 -1.79 13.02
N ASP A 52 16.03 -0.72 12.90
CA ASP A 52 17.49 -0.76 12.82
C ASP A 52 18.12 -1.26 14.13
N LYS A 53 17.68 -0.71 15.27
CA LYS A 53 18.15 -1.12 16.60
C LYS A 53 17.93 -2.60 16.86
N LEU A 54 16.79 -3.14 16.42
CA LEU A 54 16.43 -4.55 16.58
C LEU A 54 17.09 -5.47 15.54
N LYS A 55 17.86 -4.91 14.59
CA LYS A 55 18.51 -5.65 13.51
C LYS A 55 17.52 -6.53 12.74
N CYS A 56 16.34 -5.99 12.46
CA CYS A 56 15.31 -6.71 11.73
C CYS A 56 15.79 -7.06 10.31
N LYS A 57 15.29 -8.18 9.77
CA LYS A 57 15.53 -8.59 8.38
C LYS A 57 14.72 -7.71 7.41
N ASP A 58 15.08 -7.77 6.14
CA ASP A 58 14.35 -7.09 5.07
C ASP A 58 13.01 -7.79 4.74
N PHE A 59 12.16 -7.09 4.00
CA PHE A 59 10.84 -7.60 3.61
C PHE A 59 10.95 -8.70 2.54
N ALA A 60 12.00 -8.69 1.71
CA ALA A 60 12.27 -9.76 0.75
C ALA A 60 12.50 -11.10 1.46
N TRP A 61 13.25 -11.11 2.56
CA TRP A 61 13.42 -12.27 3.42
C TRP A 61 12.08 -12.74 4.00
N TYR A 62 11.24 -11.81 4.46
CA TYR A 62 9.91 -12.16 4.98
C TYR A 62 9.06 -12.88 3.93
N LEU A 63 8.97 -12.33 2.71
CA LEU A 63 8.22 -12.93 1.61
C LEU A 63 8.78 -14.31 1.22
N LYS A 64 10.11 -14.45 1.16
CA LYS A 64 10.76 -15.71 0.77
C LYS A 64 10.68 -16.79 1.85
N THR A 65 10.73 -16.43 3.13
CA THR A 65 10.90 -17.39 4.24
C THR A 65 9.62 -17.60 5.04
N VAL A 66 8.87 -16.54 5.32
CA VAL A 66 7.66 -16.62 6.17
C VAL A 66 6.41 -16.86 5.33
N THR A 67 6.31 -16.25 4.15
CA THR A 67 5.13 -16.36 3.28
C THR A 67 5.49 -16.72 1.83
N PRO A 68 6.19 -17.85 1.58
CA PRO A 68 6.74 -18.18 0.25
C PRO A 68 5.68 -18.39 -0.83
N THR A 69 4.43 -18.66 -0.45
CA THR A 69 3.31 -18.86 -1.37
C THR A 69 2.55 -17.57 -1.68
N MET A 70 2.92 -16.45 -1.06
CA MET A 70 2.26 -15.17 -1.29
C MET A 70 2.58 -14.67 -2.70
N TYR A 71 1.53 -14.44 -3.49
CA TYR A 71 1.67 -13.79 -4.78
C TYR A 71 2.05 -12.31 -4.60
N VAL A 72 3.12 -11.90 -5.27
CA VAL A 72 3.57 -10.50 -5.30
C VAL A 72 3.32 -9.95 -6.70
N PRO A 73 2.42 -8.97 -6.87
CA PRO A 73 2.17 -8.37 -8.17
C PRO A 73 3.42 -7.69 -8.73
N HIS A 74 3.68 -7.89 -10.02
CA HIS A 74 4.70 -7.12 -10.74
C HIS A 74 4.10 -5.78 -11.19
N LEU A 75 4.53 -4.68 -10.56
CA LEU A 75 4.16 -3.34 -10.99
C LEU A 75 5.19 -2.83 -11.99
N SER A 76 4.81 -2.77 -13.27
CA SER A 76 5.66 -2.14 -14.28
C SER A 76 5.71 -0.62 -14.06
N LYS A 77 6.79 0.03 -14.49
CA LYS A 77 6.93 1.50 -14.41
C LYS A 77 5.82 2.23 -15.19
N ASP A 78 5.28 1.57 -16.21
CA ASP A 78 4.23 2.11 -17.07
C ASP A 78 2.81 1.74 -16.59
N ALA A 79 2.69 1.07 -15.44
CA ALA A 79 1.40 0.69 -14.88
C ALA A 79 0.52 1.93 -14.65
N LYS A 80 -0.74 1.84 -15.09
CA LYS A 80 -1.76 2.87 -14.91
C LYS A 80 -2.90 2.33 -14.06
N GLY A 81 -3.25 3.08 -13.02
CA GLY A 81 -4.40 2.80 -12.17
C GLY A 81 -5.53 3.76 -12.46
N GLY A 82 -6.77 3.30 -12.32
CA GLY A 82 -7.95 4.13 -12.51
C GLY A 82 -9.14 3.33 -13.05
N ALA A 83 -10.21 4.05 -13.38
CA ALA A 83 -11.39 3.45 -13.97
C ALA A 83 -11.11 3.02 -15.43
N LEU A 84 -11.50 1.80 -15.78
CA LEU A 84 -11.48 1.31 -17.16
C LEU A 84 -12.79 1.72 -17.84
N ARG A 85 -12.75 2.84 -18.56
CA ARG A 85 -13.92 3.43 -19.23
C ARG A 85 -14.03 2.99 -20.69
N SER A 86 -15.24 2.60 -21.10
CA SER A 86 -15.60 2.42 -22.50
C SER A 86 -16.20 3.72 -23.03
N GLU A 87 -15.53 4.33 -24.02
CA GLU A 87 -16.03 5.55 -24.67
C GLU A 87 -17.35 5.28 -25.43
N ALA A 88 -17.47 4.14 -26.09
CA ALA A 88 -18.66 3.77 -26.86
C ALA A 88 -19.94 3.67 -26.00
N LYS A 89 -19.81 3.27 -24.73
CA LYS A 89 -20.94 3.11 -23.80
C LYS A 89 -21.01 4.20 -22.73
N SER A 90 -20.02 5.09 -22.67
CA SER A 90 -19.86 6.07 -21.59
C SER A 90 -19.96 5.43 -20.18
N ALA A 91 -19.43 4.23 -20.02
CA ALA A 91 -19.55 3.42 -18.81
C ALA A 91 -18.19 2.83 -18.39
N CYS A 92 -18.01 2.54 -17.10
CA CYS A 92 -16.80 1.92 -16.56
C CYS A 92 -17.05 0.46 -16.18
N ILE A 93 -15.99 -0.35 -16.28
CA ILE A 93 -15.97 -1.68 -15.66
C ILE A 93 -16.01 -1.48 -14.14
N ASP A 94 -16.95 -2.15 -13.50
CA ASP A 94 -17.10 -2.18 -12.04
C ASP A 94 -17.19 -3.63 -11.58
N SER A 95 -16.54 -3.96 -10.46
CA SER A 95 -16.60 -5.32 -9.91
C SER A 95 -17.93 -5.59 -9.18
N LEU A 96 -18.82 -4.60 -9.06
CA LEU A 96 -20.07 -4.64 -8.31
C LEU A 96 -19.86 -5.06 -6.85
N GLY A 97 -18.67 -4.78 -6.30
CA GLY A 97 -18.28 -5.21 -4.96
C GLY A 97 -17.89 -6.69 -4.84
N GLY A 98 -17.73 -7.41 -5.96
CA GLY A 98 -17.16 -8.76 -5.97
C GLY A 98 -15.73 -8.76 -5.44
N THR A 99 -15.48 -9.64 -4.47
CA THR A 99 -14.17 -9.88 -3.85
C THR A 99 -13.48 -11.09 -4.46
#